data_AF-A0A2V5LE58-F1
#
_entry.id   AF-A0A2V5LE58-F1
#
_cell.length_a   1.000
_cell.length_b   1.000
_cell.length_c   1.000
_cell.angle_alpha   90.00
_cell.angle_beta   90.00
_cell.angle_gamma   90.00
#
_symmetry.space_group_name_H-M   'P 1'
#
loop_
_entity.id
_entity.type
_entity.pdbx_description
1 polymer ?
#
loop_
_entity_poly.entity_id
_entity_poly.type
_entity_poly.pdbx_seq_one_letter_code
_entity_poly.pdbx_strand_id
1 'polypeptide(L)'
;MNTANQPLDPVNGTSEDSEHEPEDDVLSRIEPPTVEWLKRLAELKAFLVVHDRFPSRNGPERGEQSVNAWLSQQRHAFMEHRLTWNQAAAMGVLGDWITTDLEFTNDTHWRQRLDELVEFHKEHSRLPNRRHCKSHEEDVLGVWLQTQVSQRNRGLMPQWRLDAMNEVFPGWSEPRLV
;
A
#
# COMPACT_ATOMS: atom_id res chain seq x y z
N MET A 1 -69.63 -29.18 19.49
CA MET A 1 -69.30 -28.68 18.14
C MET A 1 -67.87 -28.19 18.17
N ASN A 2 -67.12 -28.64 17.17
CA ASN A 2 -65.68 -28.50 16.99
C ASN A 2 -65.26 -27.02 16.87
N THR A 3 -64.07 -26.64 17.36
CA THR A 3 -62.98 -26.05 16.56
C THR A 3 -61.71 -25.92 17.42
N ALA A 4 -60.61 -26.31 16.79
CA ALA A 4 -59.21 -26.35 17.19
C ALA A 4 -58.66 -25.09 17.90
N ASN A 5 -57.66 -25.29 18.75
CA ASN A 5 -56.39 -24.59 18.56
C ASN A 5 -55.21 -25.37 19.17
N GLN A 6 -54.24 -25.74 18.33
CA GLN A 6 -52.93 -26.26 18.73
C GLN A 6 -51.99 -25.12 19.16
N PRO A 7 -50.94 -25.41 19.94
CA PRO A 7 -49.97 -24.42 20.40
C PRO A 7 -48.74 -24.37 19.47
N LEU A 8 -48.26 -23.17 19.10
CA LEU A 8 -46.94 -22.98 18.47
C LEU A 8 -46.29 -21.64 18.90
N ASP A 9 -45.18 -21.82 19.59
CA ASP A 9 -43.91 -21.07 19.73
C ASP A 9 -43.83 -19.60 20.19
N PRO A 10 -42.93 -19.31 21.17
CA PRO A 10 -42.34 -18.00 21.34
C PRO A 10 -41.12 -17.89 20.41
N VAL A 11 -41.22 -17.13 19.32
CA VAL A 11 -40.05 -16.66 18.59
C VAL A 11 -39.97 -15.16 18.77
N ASN A 12 -39.33 -14.74 19.85
CA ASN A 12 -38.64 -13.45 19.86
C ASN A 12 -37.33 -13.60 20.63
N GLY A 13 -36.44 -14.42 20.06
CA GLY A 13 -35.02 -14.32 20.30
C GLY A 13 -34.47 -13.22 19.40
N THR A 14 -34.72 -11.95 19.75
CA THR A 14 -33.81 -10.88 19.37
C THR A 14 -32.53 -11.11 20.18
N SER A 15 -31.64 -11.94 19.63
CA SER A 15 -30.22 -11.87 19.92
C SER A 15 -29.71 -10.53 19.40
N GLU A 16 -29.96 -9.48 20.18
CA GLU A 16 -29.06 -8.34 20.20
C GLU A 16 -27.80 -8.82 20.93
N ASP A 17 -26.95 -9.58 20.22
CA ASP A 17 -25.52 -9.55 20.47
C ASP A 17 -25.05 -8.13 20.12
N SER A 18 -25.39 -7.18 20.99
CA SER A 18 -24.60 -5.97 21.13
C SER A 18 -23.27 -6.45 21.71
N GLU A 19 -22.31 -6.70 20.82
CA GLU A 19 -20.89 -6.60 21.14
C GLU A 19 -20.69 -5.19 21.71
N HIS A 20 -20.94 -5.05 23.01
CA HIS A 20 -20.65 -3.86 23.77
C HIS A 20 -19.13 -3.84 23.90
N GLU A 21 -18.46 -3.36 22.85
CA GLU A 21 -17.06 -2.97 22.94
C GLU A 21 -16.95 -2.04 24.15
N PRO A 22 -16.04 -2.30 25.09
CA PRO A 22 -15.94 -1.51 26.31
C PRO A 22 -15.73 -0.05 25.90
N GLU A 23 -16.56 0.85 26.44
CA GLU A 23 -16.56 2.27 26.07
C GLU A 23 -15.15 2.91 26.16
N ASP A 24 -14.32 2.42 27.08
CA ASP A 24 -12.91 2.80 27.24
C ASP A 24 -12.03 2.52 26.00
N ASP A 25 -12.28 1.42 25.28
CA ASP A 25 -11.54 1.07 24.06
C ASP A 25 -11.90 2.00 22.90
N VAL A 26 -13.18 2.34 22.76
CA VAL A 26 -13.67 3.29 21.75
C VAL A 26 -13.14 4.70 22.02
N LEU A 27 -13.16 5.15 23.28
CA LEU A 27 -12.65 6.46 23.67
C LEU A 27 -11.15 6.60 23.39
N SER A 28 -10.35 5.55 23.63
CA SER A 28 -8.92 5.54 23.34
C SER A 28 -8.62 5.74 21.84
N ARG A 29 -9.46 5.20 20.96
CA ARG A 29 -9.30 5.27 19.50
C ARG A 29 -9.61 6.65 18.93
N ILE A 30 -10.36 7.48 19.65
CA ILE A 30 -10.73 8.84 19.24
C ILE A 30 -10.01 9.93 20.05
N GLU A 31 -8.99 9.59 20.84
CA GLU A 31 -8.27 10.60 21.61
C GLU A 31 -7.71 11.71 20.71
N PRO A 32 -7.90 12.98 21.09
CA PRO A 32 -7.39 14.11 20.31
C PRO A 32 -5.86 14.10 20.34
N PRO A 33 -5.20 14.55 19.27
CA PRO A 33 -3.75 14.66 19.28
C PRO A 33 -3.26 15.64 20.34
N THR A 34 -2.14 15.31 20.98
CA THR A 34 -1.52 16.21 21.96
C THR A 34 -0.99 17.48 21.31
N VAL A 35 -0.78 18.53 22.11
CA VAL A 35 -0.20 19.80 21.63
C VAL A 35 1.17 19.58 20.97
N GLU A 36 1.99 18.69 21.51
CA GLU A 36 3.30 18.38 20.93
C GLU A 36 3.16 17.65 19.59
N TRP A 37 2.21 16.73 19.47
CA TRP A 37 1.91 16.06 18.21
C TRP A 37 1.45 17.07 17.14
N LEU A 38 0.59 18.03 17.51
CA LEU A 38 0.12 19.07 16.60
C LEU A 38 1.25 20.02 16.15
N LYS A 39 2.23 20.30 17.00
CA LYS A 39 3.43 21.07 16.61
C LYS A 39 4.24 20.33 15.55
N ARG A 40 4.47 19.03 15.72
CA ARG A 40 5.17 18.20 14.71
C ARG A 40 4.40 18.10 13.41
N LEU A 41 3.07 17.99 13.46
CA LEU A 41 2.23 18.10 12.27
C LEU A 41 2.39 19.45 11.57
N ALA A 42 2.46 20.55 12.34
CA ALA A 42 2.67 21.89 11.77
C ALA A 42 4.06 22.04 11.12
N GLU A 43 5.11 21.46 11.71
CA GLU A 43 6.45 21.39 11.09
C GLU A 43 6.42 20.65 9.75
N LEU A 44 5.74 19.51 9.70
CA LEU A 44 5.56 18.74 8.45
C LEU A 44 4.75 19.51 7.40
N LYS A 45 3.66 20.18 7.80
CA LYS A 45 2.87 21.04 6.91
C LYS A 45 3.71 22.18 6.33
N ALA A 46 4.50 22.86 7.18
CA ALA A 46 5.37 23.93 6.73
C ALA A 46 6.40 23.42 5.73
N PHE A 47 6.97 22.23 5.94
CA PHE A 47 7.89 21.61 5.00
C PHE A 47 7.22 21.35 3.64
N LEU A 48 6.02 20.77 3.64
CA LEU A 48 5.26 20.49 2.40
C LEU A 48 4.94 21.77 1.63
N VAL A 49 4.55 22.85 2.30
CA VAL A 49 4.26 24.14 1.66
C VAL A 49 5.49 24.75 0.98
N VAL A 50 6.69 24.56 1.56
CA VAL A 50 7.93 25.14 1.03
C VAL A 50 8.52 24.29 -0.10
N HIS A 51 8.49 22.97 0.03
CA HIS A 51 9.24 22.06 -0.85
C HIS A 51 8.37 21.24 -1.81
N ASP A 52 7.04 21.27 -1.65
CA ASP A 52 6.08 20.51 -2.47
C ASP A 52 6.39 18.99 -2.54
N ARG A 53 6.99 18.46 -1.48
CA ARG A 53 7.35 17.04 -1.33
C ARG A 53 7.40 16.65 0.14
N PHE A 54 7.28 15.35 0.41
CA PHE A 54 7.52 14.82 1.75
C PHE A 54 9.02 14.87 2.11
N PRO A 55 9.35 15.01 3.41
CA PRO A 55 10.72 15.01 3.88
C PRO A 55 11.33 13.60 3.72
N SER A 56 12.61 13.55 3.39
CA SER A 56 13.36 12.33 3.13
C SER A 56 14.48 12.12 4.14
N ARG A 57 14.85 10.86 4.38
CA ARG A 57 15.97 10.52 5.27
C ARG A 57 17.30 11.11 4.80
N ASN A 58 17.50 11.18 3.49
CA ASN A 58 18.74 11.66 2.87
C ASN A 58 18.56 13.05 2.23
N GLY A 59 17.51 13.77 2.59
CA GLY A 59 17.22 15.05 1.97
C GLY A 59 18.22 16.16 2.37
N PRO A 60 18.37 17.18 1.51
CA PRO A 60 19.38 18.22 1.68
C PRO A 60 19.03 19.25 2.75
N GLU A 61 17.78 19.32 3.21
CA GLU A 61 17.31 20.43 4.03
C GLU A 61 17.67 20.27 5.52
N ARG A 62 18.04 21.39 6.15
CA ARG A 62 18.41 21.39 7.56
C ARG A 62 17.19 21.02 8.43
N GLY A 63 17.32 19.95 9.20
CA GLY A 63 16.25 19.47 10.08
C GLY A 63 15.24 18.54 9.40
N GLU A 64 15.35 18.32 8.08
CA GLU A 64 14.49 17.41 7.32
C GLU A 64 14.46 16.01 7.90
N GLN A 65 15.62 15.51 8.34
CA GLN A 65 15.76 14.20 8.94
C GLN A 65 14.88 14.02 10.20
N SER A 66 14.71 15.09 11.00
CA SER A 66 13.85 15.06 12.18
C SER A 66 12.38 14.95 11.78
N VAL A 67 11.96 15.73 10.77
CA VAL A 67 10.58 15.72 10.28
C VAL A 67 10.28 14.38 9.61
N ASN A 68 11.20 13.85 8.79
CA ASN A 68 11.11 12.53 8.19
C ASN A 68 11.03 11.42 9.27
N ALA A 69 11.88 11.48 10.30
CA ALA A 69 11.85 10.48 11.37
C ALA A 69 10.51 10.48 12.13
N TRP A 70 9.91 11.65 12.35
CA TRP A 70 8.58 11.74 12.95
C TRP A 70 7.49 11.21 12.01
N LEU A 71 7.52 11.55 10.72
CA LEU A 71 6.60 11.04 9.70
C LEU A 71 6.69 9.50 9.58
N SER A 72 7.89 8.94 9.57
CA SER A 72 8.10 7.47 9.58
C SER A 72 7.46 6.80 10.80
N GLN A 73 7.55 7.44 11.98
CA GLN A 73 6.87 6.93 13.17
C GLN A 73 5.34 6.94 13.02
N GLN A 74 4.76 7.99 12.41
CA GLN A 74 3.32 8.04 12.18
C GLN A 74 2.87 6.96 11.19
N ARG A 75 3.64 6.74 10.11
CA ARG A 75 3.39 5.67 9.13
C ARG A 75 3.40 4.29 9.81
N HIS A 76 4.39 4.04 10.66
CA HIS A 76 4.49 2.79 11.40
C HIS A 76 3.34 2.61 12.40
N ALA A 77 3.00 3.65 13.16
CA ALA A 77 1.87 3.63 14.08
C ALA A 77 0.55 3.38 13.36
N PHE A 78 0.37 3.91 12.14
CA PHE A 78 -0.81 3.65 11.32
C PHE A 78 -0.88 2.20 10.84
N MET A 79 0.24 1.64 10.34
CA MET A 79 0.31 0.23 9.92
C MET A 79 0.07 -0.74 11.08
N GLU A 80 0.46 -0.38 12.30
CA GLU A 80 0.22 -1.18 13.51
C GLU A 80 -1.13 -0.88 14.19
N HIS A 81 -1.99 -0.07 13.56
CA HIS A 81 -3.28 0.34 14.12
C HIS A 81 -3.19 1.04 15.49
N ARG A 82 -2.05 1.67 15.79
CA ARG A 82 -1.78 2.45 17.02
C ARG A 82 -2.03 3.95 16.88
N LEU A 83 -2.31 4.42 15.66
CA LEU A 83 -2.66 5.82 15.41
C LEU A 83 -4.14 6.05 15.70
N THR A 84 -4.48 7.07 16.49
CA THR A 84 -5.88 7.39 16.78
C THR A 84 -6.59 7.89 15.51
N TRP A 85 -7.91 7.77 15.45
CA TRP A 85 -8.69 8.23 14.30
C TRP A 85 -8.54 9.74 14.08
N ASN A 86 -8.48 10.52 15.15
CA ASN A 86 -8.27 11.97 15.06
C ASN A 86 -6.87 12.31 14.53
N GLN A 87 -5.84 11.56 14.91
CA GLN A 87 -4.50 11.71 14.34
C GLN A 87 -4.46 11.31 12.85
N ALA A 88 -5.07 10.19 12.49
CA ALA A 88 -5.17 9.74 11.10
C ALA A 88 -5.92 10.73 10.22
N ALA A 89 -7.05 11.28 10.71
CA ALA A 89 -7.81 12.32 10.02
C ALA A 89 -6.98 13.60 9.83
N ALA A 90 -6.25 14.03 10.87
CA ALA A 90 -5.39 15.22 10.79
C ALA A 90 -4.22 15.05 9.79
N MET A 91 -3.65 13.83 9.70
CA MET A 91 -2.64 13.48 8.70
C MET A 91 -3.23 13.34 7.30
N GLY A 92 -4.47 12.85 7.16
CA GLY A 92 -5.13 12.66 5.86
C GLY A 92 -5.28 13.94 5.05
N VAL A 93 -5.29 15.11 5.69
CA VAL A 93 -5.28 16.42 5.03
C VAL A 93 -3.99 16.67 4.22
N LEU A 94 -2.91 15.94 4.50
CA LEU A 94 -1.62 16.06 3.81
C LEU A 94 -1.57 15.30 2.47
N GLY A 95 -2.62 14.58 2.08
CA GLY A 95 -2.63 13.72 0.90
C GLY A 95 -2.03 12.35 1.19
N ASP A 96 -1.19 11.84 0.27
CA ASP A 96 -0.58 10.50 0.39
C ASP A 96 0.64 10.49 1.31
N TRP A 97 0.40 10.71 2.60
CA TRP A 97 1.45 10.69 3.62
C TRP A 97 1.85 9.26 4.01
N ILE A 98 1.13 8.24 3.54
CA ILE A 98 1.38 6.83 3.89
C ILE A 98 2.52 6.29 3.03
N THR A 99 2.44 6.49 1.71
CA THR A 99 3.47 6.01 0.79
C THR A 99 4.81 6.68 1.07
N THR A 100 5.84 5.85 1.23
CA THR A 100 7.21 6.31 1.51
C THR A 100 7.92 6.73 0.23
N ASP A 101 8.91 7.63 0.33
CA ASP A 101 9.80 7.97 -0.80
C ASP A 101 10.46 6.72 -1.41
N LEU A 102 10.77 5.73 -0.58
CA LEU A 102 11.34 4.46 -1.02
C LEU A 102 10.35 3.66 -1.86
N GLU A 103 9.10 3.54 -1.42
CA GLU A 103 8.04 2.89 -2.20
C GLU A 103 7.78 3.63 -3.51
N PHE A 104 7.67 4.96 -3.46
CA PHE A 104 7.51 5.78 -4.66
C PHE A 104 8.68 5.59 -5.64
N THR A 105 9.93 5.60 -5.14
CA THR A 105 11.13 5.38 -5.97
C THR A 105 11.15 3.97 -6.55
N ASN A 106 10.81 2.96 -5.74
CA ASN A 106 10.74 1.57 -6.19
C ASN A 106 9.66 1.39 -7.27
N ASP A 107 8.51 2.03 -7.11
CA ASP A 107 7.42 2.00 -8.08
C ASP A 107 7.79 2.73 -9.38
N THR A 108 8.51 3.84 -9.26
CA THR A 108 9.05 4.58 -10.41
C THR A 108 10.04 3.72 -11.20
N HIS A 109 11.02 3.12 -10.52
CA HIS A 109 11.97 2.20 -11.15
C HIS A 109 11.26 0.96 -11.74
N TRP A 110 10.22 0.47 -11.08
CA TRP A 110 9.43 -0.64 -11.59
C TRP A 110 8.74 -0.28 -12.91
N ARG A 111 8.12 0.90 -12.99
CA ARG A 111 7.49 1.42 -14.23
C ARG A 111 8.51 1.58 -15.35
N GLN A 112 9.67 2.18 -15.05
CA GLN A 112 10.75 2.32 -16.03
C GLN A 112 11.19 0.96 -16.60
N ARG A 113 11.34 -0.07 -15.75
CA ARG A 113 11.68 -1.42 -16.22
C ARG A 113 10.58 -2.08 -17.04
N LEU A 114 9.31 -1.81 -16.72
CA LEU A 114 8.19 -2.24 -17.56
C LEU A 114 8.26 -1.59 -18.95
N ASP A 115 8.51 -0.28 -19.02
CA ASP A 115 8.64 0.45 -20.28
C ASP A 115 9.80 -0.09 -21.13
N GLU A 116 10.97 -0.34 -20.52
CA GLU A 116 12.10 -0.97 -21.21
C GLU A 116 11.76 -2.38 -21.73
N LEU A 117 10.97 -3.16 -20.97
CA LEU A 117 10.49 -4.46 -21.41
C LEU A 117 9.52 -4.35 -22.59
N VAL A 118 8.65 -3.33 -22.59
CA VAL A 118 7.72 -3.02 -23.70
C VAL A 118 8.51 -2.71 -24.97
N GLU A 119 9.52 -1.84 -24.88
CA GLU A 119 10.36 -1.50 -26.03
C GLU A 119 11.14 -2.70 -26.54
N PHE A 120 11.74 -3.50 -25.65
CA PHE A 120 12.41 -4.75 -26.05
C PHE A 120 11.45 -5.69 -26.79
N HIS A 121 10.20 -5.82 -26.32
CA HIS A 121 9.20 -6.65 -26.97
C HIS A 121 8.81 -6.11 -28.35
N LYS A 122 8.66 -4.79 -28.51
CA LYS A 122 8.38 -4.18 -29.81
C LYS A 122 9.50 -4.45 -30.82
N GLU A 123 10.76 -4.33 -30.39
CA GLU A 123 11.92 -4.52 -31.27
C GLU A 123 12.16 -5.99 -31.65
N HIS A 124 11.99 -6.91 -30.70
CA HIS A 124 12.35 -8.32 -30.89
C HIS A 124 11.16 -9.26 -31.06
N SER A 125 9.92 -8.76 -30.91
CA SER A 125 8.67 -9.54 -30.96
C SER A 125 8.65 -10.74 -30.01
N ARG A 126 9.41 -10.68 -28.92
CA ARG A 126 9.52 -11.75 -27.91
C ARG A 126 9.86 -11.16 -26.55
N LEU A 127 9.62 -11.94 -25.49
CA LEU A 127 10.11 -11.61 -24.16
C LEU A 127 11.60 -11.97 -24.02
N PRO A 128 12.35 -11.26 -23.15
CA PRO A 128 13.75 -11.55 -22.89
C PRO A 128 13.92 -12.97 -22.37
N ASN A 129 14.96 -13.66 -22.85
CA ASN A 129 15.26 -15.01 -22.43
C ASN A 129 16.63 -15.06 -21.77
N ARG A 130 16.63 -15.19 -20.44
CA ARG A 130 17.86 -15.29 -19.65
C ARG A 130 18.81 -16.41 -20.12
N ARG A 131 18.31 -17.53 -20.62
CA ARG A 131 19.16 -18.65 -21.07
C ARG A 131 19.89 -18.37 -22.39
N HIS A 132 19.39 -17.43 -23.18
CA HIS A 132 19.90 -17.11 -24.51
C HIS A 132 19.96 -15.58 -24.70
N CYS A 133 20.50 -14.87 -23.70
CA CYS A 133 20.66 -13.43 -23.76
C CYS A 133 21.73 -13.05 -24.80
N LYS A 134 21.39 -12.07 -25.65
CA LYS A 134 22.30 -11.55 -26.69
C LYS A 134 22.94 -10.22 -26.32
N SER A 135 22.40 -9.54 -25.30
CA SER A 135 22.89 -8.27 -24.79
C SER A 135 22.79 -8.21 -23.26
N HIS A 136 23.52 -7.27 -22.66
CA HIS A 136 23.43 -6.99 -21.23
C HIS A 136 22.02 -6.52 -20.83
N GLU A 137 21.39 -5.69 -21.66
CA GLU A 137 20.02 -5.20 -21.48
C GLU A 137 19.01 -6.37 -21.42
N GLU A 138 19.14 -7.36 -22.31
CA GLU A 138 18.29 -8.55 -22.29
C GLU A 138 18.48 -9.38 -21.01
N ASP A 139 19.71 -9.49 -20.48
CA ASP A 139 19.96 -10.22 -19.24
C ASP A 139 19.32 -9.51 -18.03
N VAL A 140 19.46 -8.19 -17.94
CA VAL A 140 18.84 -7.38 -16.88
C VAL A 140 17.32 -7.51 -16.90
N LEU A 141 16.70 -7.35 -18.08
CA LEU A 141 15.25 -7.51 -18.23
C LEU A 141 14.79 -8.94 -17.97
N GLY A 142 15.58 -9.94 -18.37
CA GLY A 142 15.31 -11.35 -18.10
C GLY A 142 15.32 -11.69 -16.61
N VAL A 143 16.27 -11.14 -15.85
CA VAL A 143 16.31 -11.25 -14.38
C VAL A 143 15.11 -10.55 -13.76
N TRP A 144 14.82 -9.32 -14.19
CA TRP A 144 13.69 -8.55 -13.67
C TRP A 144 12.35 -9.26 -13.89
N LEU A 145 12.12 -9.83 -15.09
CA LEU A 145 10.93 -10.60 -15.41
C LEU A 145 10.81 -11.86 -14.54
N GLN A 146 11.92 -12.56 -14.29
CA GLN A 146 11.94 -13.71 -13.38
C GLN A 146 11.55 -13.31 -11.95
N THR A 147 12.03 -12.16 -11.47
CA THR A 147 11.60 -11.60 -10.19
C THR A 147 10.10 -11.32 -10.17
N GLN A 148 9.52 -10.78 -11.25
CA GLN A 148 8.08 -10.53 -11.33
C GLN A 148 7.29 -11.85 -11.24
N VAL A 149 7.71 -12.89 -11.96
CA VAL A 149 7.05 -14.21 -11.91
C VAL A 149 7.12 -14.81 -10.50
N SER A 150 8.28 -14.70 -9.86
CA SER A 150 8.46 -15.16 -8.47
C SER A 150 7.54 -14.41 -7.50
N GLN A 151 7.46 -13.09 -7.61
CA GLN A 151 6.59 -12.26 -6.75
C GLN A 151 5.11 -12.60 -6.96
N ARG A 152 4.66 -12.81 -8.21
CA ARG A 152 3.30 -13.28 -8.51
C ARG A 152 3.03 -14.64 -7.85
N ASN A 153 3.92 -15.61 -8.06
CA ASN A 153 3.74 -16.98 -7.53
C ASN A 153 3.72 -17.03 -6.01
N ARG A 154 4.40 -16.09 -5.35
CA ARG A 154 4.41 -15.94 -3.89
C ARG A 154 3.22 -15.13 -3.35
N GLY A 155 2.38 -14.55 -4.22
CA GLY A 155 1.30 -13.65 -3.81
C GLY A 155 1.79 -12.32 -3.23
N LEU A 156 3.03 -11.92 -3.50
CA LEU A 156 3.66 -10.70 -2.98
C LEU A 156 3.68 -9.56 -4.00
N MET A 157 3.03 -9.74 -5.15
CA MET A 157 2.92 -8.71 -6.17
C MET A 157 1.75 -7.79 -5.83
N PRO A 158 1.97 -6.46 -5.69
CA PRO A 158 0.89 -5.49 -5.61
C PRO A 158 -0.07 -5.62 -6.80
N GLN A 159 -1.38 -5.51 -6.55
CA GLN A 159 -2.41 -5.72 -7.57
C GLN A 159 -2.20 -4.85 -8.81
N TRP A 160 -1.88 -3.57 -8.63
CA TRP A 160 -1.65 -2.65 -9.75
C TRP A 160 -0.47 -3.07 -10.65
N ARG A 161 0.58 -3.72 -10.11
CA ARG A 161 1.70 -4.25 -10.89
C ARG A 161 1.28 -5.47 -11.71
N LEU A 162 0.43 -6.31 -11.12
CA LEU A 162 -0.13 -7.47 -11.80
C LEU A 162 -1.02 -7.01 -12.97
N ASP A 163 -1.89 -6.04 -12.73
CA ASP A 163 -2.78 -5.48 -13.75
C ASP A 163 -1.97 -4.85 -14.89
N ALA A 164 -0.97 -4.03 -14.58
CA ALA A 164 -0.08 -3.43 -15.57
C ALA A 164 0.69 -4.47 -16.41
N MET A 165 1.21 -5.53 -15.78
CA MET A 165 1.87 -6.62 -16.51
C MET A 165 0.90 -7.41 -17.40
N ASN A 166 -0.31 -7.66 -16.93
CA ASN A 166 -1.33 -8.40 -17.68
C ASN A 166 -1.87 -7.60 -18.87
N GLU A 167 -1.98 -6.28 -18.73
CA GLU A 167 -2.39 -5.37 -19.79
C GLU A 167 -1.39 -5.39 -20.96
N VAL A 168 -0.10 -5.30 -20.65
CA VAL A 168 0.95 -5.24 -21.67
C VAL A 168 1.30 -6.63 -22.21
N PHE A 169 1.36 -7.65 -21.36
CA PHE A 169 1.84 -8.99 -21.71
C PHE A 169 0.92 -10.10 -21.19
N PRO A 170 -0.24 -10.37 -21.81
CA PRO A 170 -1.07 -11.50 -21.42
C PRO A 170 -0.28 -12.82 -21.41
N GLY A 171 -0.37 -13.58 -20.31
CA GLY A 171 0.33 -14.87 -20.19
C GLY A 171 1.83 -14.79 -19.87
N TRP A 172 2.38 -13.61 -19.55
CA TRP A 172 3.80 -13.39 -19.22
C TRP A 172 4.38 -14.29 -18.11
N SER A 173 3.52 -14.84 -17.27
CA SER A 173 3.86 -15.64 -16.09
C SER A 173 3.38 -17.09 -16.19
N GLU A 174 2.90 -17.51 -17.36
CA GLU A 174 2.64 -18.91 -17.63
C GLU A 174 3.95 -19.68 -17.83
N PRO A 175 4.07 -20.92 -17.31
CA PRO A 175 5.17 -21.78 -17.66
C PRO A 175 5.16 -21.94 -19.18
N ARG A 176 6.26 -21.61 -19.86
CA ARG A 176 6.42 -21.93 -21.27
C ARG A 176 6.26 -23.45 -21.40
N LEU A 177 5.13 -23.88 -21.95
CA LEU A 177 4.91 -25.27 -22.33
C LEU A 177 5.96 -25.57 -23.41
N VAL A 178 6.93 -26.40 -23.04
CA VAL A 178 7.98 -26.92 -23.93
C VAL A 178 7.42 -28.12 -24.68
#